data_AF-X1QB72-F1
#
_entry.id   AF-X1QB72-F1
#
_cell.length_a   1.000
_cell.length_b   1.000
_cell.length_c   1.000
_cell.angle_alpha   90.00
_cell.angle_beta   90.00
_cell.angle_gamma   90.00
#
_symmetry.space_group_name_H-M   'P 1'
#
loop_
_entity.id
_entity.type
_entity.pdbx_description
1 polymer ?
#
loop_
_entity_poly.entity_id
_entity_poly.type
_entity_poly.pdbx_seq_one_letter_code
_entity_poly.pdbx_strand_id
1 'polypeptide(L)'
;DRDYVRGLIHCGSGWKDPVCGHQISLQRAKDIQAVIGPHRKAGGDVVLGTFTVAHDQFTVSHNQRDRLAPMLKTISKAFHLTTSGRAWKKVQDVVGARIVVVGWVRSAEITVGEYGWHPHFHALFFIDRILTEDEIEALEQFFYERWSDAIEAAGYRRPSREHGVVVSHGESAGSYVALLSKQNLALETVSSGTKQGRKNNRSTLQLQYDWMVHRRDLDKELIKEYQLATHRMNQLTWSRGKNDLRKKYQIAEQLDFDLVQDPTENIG
;
A
#
# COMPACT_ATOMS: atom_id res chain seq x y z
N ASP A 1 -16.09 -9.17 -36.55
CA ASP A 1 -14.78 -8.49 -36.54
C ASP A 1 -14.34 -8.20 -35.12
N ARG A 2 -13.20 -8.75 -34.71
CA ARG A 2 -12.52 -8.35 -33.48
C ARG A 2 -11.26 -7.62 -33.91
N ASP A 3 -11.36 -6.31 -34.00
CA ASP A 3 -10.19 -5.47 -34.16
C ASP A 3 -9.37 -5.53 -32.86
N TYR A 4 -8.09 -5.86 -32.98
CA TYR A 4 -7.14 -5.78 -31.88
C TYR A 4 -6.03 -4.81 -32.26
N VAL A 5 -5.69 -3.91 -31.34
CA VAL A 5 -4.57 -2.99 -31.53
C VAL A 5 -3.28 -3.73 -31.15
N ARG A 6 -2.32 -3.83 -32.07
CA ARG A 6 -0.96 -4.32 -31.79
C ARG A 6 0.04 -3.16 -31.84
N GLY A 7 1.10 -3.25 -31.04
CA GLY A 7 2.22 -2.30 -31.06
C GLY A 7 2.05 -1.08 -30.14
N LEU A 8 1.12 -1.10 -29.18
CA LEU A 8 1.10 -0.12 -28.10
C LEU A 8 2.26 -0.40 -27.15
N ILE A 9 3.08 0.62 -26.88
CA ILE A 9 4.12 0.54 -25.86
C ILE A 9 3.50 0.92 -24.52
N HIS A 10 3.43 -0.05 -23.61
CA HIS A 10 3.01 0.19 -22.23
C HIS A 10 4.10 0.91 -21.45
N CYS A 11 3.73 1.82 -20.55
CA CYS A 11 4.72 2.63 -19.83
C CYS A 11 5.42 1.88 -18.69
N GLY A 12 4.93 0.69 -18.32
CA GLY A 12 5.48 -0.11 -17.21
C GLY A 12 5.31 0.55 -15.84
N SER A 13 4.46 1.58 -15.71
CA SER A 13 4.23 2.23 -14.43
C SER A 13 2.99 1.65 -13.78
N GLY A 14 3.19 1.03 -12.61
CA GLY A 14 2.09 0.59 -11.78
C GLY A 14 1.17 1.74 -11.34
N TRP A 15 1.66 3.00 -11.29
CA TRP A 15 0.95 4.15 -10.71
C TRP A 15 0.37 5.14 -11.72
N LYS A 16 1.09 5.42 -12.81
CA LYS A 16 0.74 6.51 -13.74
C LYS A 16 -0.36 6.11 -14.72
N ASP A 17 -0.38 4.86 -15.14
CA ASP A 17 -1.23 4.34 -16.21
C ASP A 17 -2.16 3.27 -15.64
N PRO A 18 -3.48 3.46 -15.71
CA PRO A 18 -4.42 2.47 -15.21
C PRO A 18 -4.30 1.11 -15.91
N VAL A 19 -3.91 1.06 -17.18
CA VAL A 19 -3.77 -0.21 -17.91
C VAL A 19 -2.57 -0.99 -17.39
N CYS A 20 -1.38 -0.37 -17.36
CA CYS A 20 -0.20 -0.98 -16.75
C CYS A 20 -0.45 -1.34 -15.28
N GLY A 21 -1.04 -0.42 -14.53
CA GLY A 21 -1.38 -0.60 -13.12
C GLY A 21 -2.20 -1.86 -12.88
N HIS A 22 -3.21 -2.12 -13.72
CA HIS A 22 -4.03 -3.33 -13.59
C HIS A 22 -3.25 -4.61 -13.83
N GLN A 23 -2.50 -4.71 -14.92
CA GLN A 23 -1.71 -5.91 -15.25
C GLN A 23 -0.66 -6.20 -14.19
N ILE A 24 0.09 -5.17 -13.78
CA ILE A 24 1.07 -5.28 -12.70
C ILE A 24 0.37 -5.75 -11.42
N SER A 25 -0.78 -5.18 -11.06
CA SER A 25 -1.55 -5.59 -9.88
C SER A 25 -1.96 -7.06 -9.91
N LEU A 26 -2.37 -7.58 -11.07
CA LEU A 26 -2.72 -9.01 -11.22
C LEU A 26 -1.51 -9.91 -10.97
N GLN A 27 -0.32 -9.52 -11.45
CA GLN A 27 0.89 -10.29 -11.17
C GLN A 27 1.31 -10.18 -9.70
N ARG A 28 1.29 -8.96 -9.13
CA ARG A 28 1.62 -8.72 -7.72
C ARG A 28 0.67 -9.46 -6.77
N ALA A 29 -0.59 -9.63 -7.17
CA ALA A 29 -1.55 -10.49 -6.48
C ALA A 29 -1.08 -11.95 -6.42
N LYS A 30 -0.62 -12.51 -7.55
CA LYS A 30 -0.07 -13.88 -7.62
C LYS A 30 1.17 -14.00 -6.73
N ASP A 31 2.06 -13.01 -6.76
CA ASP A 31 3.28 -12.98 -5.92
C ASP A 31 2.93 -13.02 -4.42
N ILE A 32 1.95 -12.22 -3.98
CA ILE A 32 1.48 -12.21 -2.59
C ILE A 32 0.88 -13.57 -2.20
N GLN A 33 0.04 -14.17 -3.06
CA GLN A 33 -0.56 -15.48 -2.81
C GLN A 33 0.47 -16.59 -2.67
N ALA A 34 1.49 -16.57 -3.52
CA ALA A 34 2.58 -17.53 -3.51
C ALA A 34 3.39 -17.49 -2.21
N VAL A 35 3.33 -16.39 -1.45
CA VAL A 35 3.94 -16.27 -0.11
C VAL A 35 2.94 -16.66 0.99
N ILE A 36 1.69 -16.17 0.94
CA ILE A 36 0.68 -16.40 1.98
C ILE A 36 0.37 -17.88 2.18
N GLY A 37 0.10 -18.61 1.09
CA GLY A 37 -0.32 -20.01 1.15
C GLY A 37 0.70 -20.91 1.85
N PRO A 38 1.96 -20.97 1.38
CA PRO A 38 3.00 -21.75 2.02
C PRO A 38 3.33 -21.29 3.44
N HIS A 39 3.24 -19.98 3.74
CA HIS A 39 3.47 -19.47 5.09
C HIS A 39 2.44 -19.99 6.09
N ARG A 40 1.14 -19.88 5.76
CA ARG A 40 0.05 -20.41 6.60
C ARG A 40 0.12 -21.93 6.73
N LYS A 41 0.48 -22.64 5.64
CA LYS A 41 0.68 -24.11 5.68
C LYS A 41 1.81 -24.52 6.63
N ALA A 42 2.81 -23.66 6.83
CA ALA A 42 3.89 -23.88 7.79
C ALA A 42 3.50 -23.51 9.24
N GLY A 43 2.24 -23.16 9.51
CA GLY A 43 1.74 -22.77 10.83
C GLY A 43 1.93 -21.29 11.18
N GLY A 44 2.42 -20.46 10.24
CA GLY A 44 2.60 -19.03 10.42
C GLY A 44 1.32 -18.22 10.22
N ASP A 45 1.30 -17.02 10.78
CA ASP A 45 0.20 -16.07 10.65
C ASP A 45 0.52 -14.95 9.66
N VAL A 46 -0.52 -14.35 9.10
CA VAL A 46 -0.40 -13.16 8.26
C VAL A 46 -1.36 -12.13 8.80
N VAL A 47 -0.82 -11.04 9.36
CA VAL A 47 -1.60 -9.93 9.91
C VAL A 47 -1.48 -8.70 9.03
N LEU A 48 -2.55 -7.91 8.93
CA LEU A 48 -2.60 -6.68 8.15
C LEU A 48 -2.46 -5.48 9.08
N GLY A 49 -1.43 -4.67 8.87
CA GLY A 49 -1.30 -3.34 9.47
C GLY A 49 -1.67 -2.25 8.46
N THR A 50 -2.61 -1.39 8.84
CA THR A 50 -2.92 -0.13 8.14
C THR A 50 -2.25 1.02 8.87
N PHE A 51 -1.41 1.79 8.19
CA PHE A 51 -0.62 2.88 8.75
C PHE A 51 -0.99 4.21 8.10
N THR A 52 -1.73 5.02 8.83
CA THR A 52 -2.32 6.27 8.35
C THR A 52 -1.60 7.47 8.95
N VAL A 53 -1.29 8.47 8.12
CA VAL A 53 -0.87 9.76 8.63
C VAL A 53 -2.11 10.59 8.97
N ALA A 54 -2.15 11.18 10.16
CA ALA A 54 -3.21 12.11 10.51
C ALA A 54 -2.88 13.48 9.93
N HIS A 55 -3.75 13.98 9.06
CA HIS A 55 -3.80 15.38 8.69
C HIS A 55 -5.25 15.83 8.58
N ASP A 56 -5.44 17.06 9.02
CA ASP A 56 -6.70 17.78 9.17
C ASP A 56 -6.49 19.21 8.67
N GLN A 57 -7.57 19.97 8.57
CA GLN A 57 -7.52 21.38 8.14
C GLN A 57 -6.54 22.27 8.94
N PHE A 58 -6.17 21.87 10.16
CA PHE A 58 -5.28 22.64 11.04
C PHE A 58 -3.81 22.26 10.89
N THR A 59 -3.53 21.09 10.33
CA THR A 59 -2.19 20.60 10.00
C THR A 59 -1.84 20.81 8.54
N VAL A 60 -2.85 21.05 7.68
CA VAL A 60 -2.68 21.45 6.28
C VAL A 60 -2.27 22.92 6.20
N SER A 61 -1.04 23.19 6.60
CA SER A 61 -0.37 24.42 6.20
C SER A 61 -0.05 24.21 4.72
N HIS A 62 -0.72 24.91 3.78
CA HIS A 62 -0.55 24.80 2.31
C HIS A 62 0.89 25.12 1.84
N ASN A 63 1.85 24.43 2.41
CA ASN A 63 3.28 24.58 2.35
C ASN A 63 3.84 23.37 1.59
N GLN A 64 5.15 23.35 1.35
CA GLN A 64 5.73 22.25 0.56
C GLN A 64 5.60 20.87 1.21
N ARG A 65 5.27 20.74 2.50
CA ARG A 65 5.20 19.45 3.23
C ARG A 65 3.93 18.66 2.94
N ASP A 66 2.84 19.32 2.57
CA ASP A 66 1.56 18.66 2.23
C ASP A 66 1.46 18.30 0.74
N ARG A 67 2.55 18.51 -0.01
CA ARG A 67 2.71 17.93 -1.33
C ARG A 67 2.91 16.42 -1.21
N LEU A 68 2.37 15.68 -2.16
CA LEU A 68 2.35 14.22 -2.12
C LEU A 68 3.74 13.60 -2.02
N ALA A 69 4.72 14.10 -2.80
CA ALA A 69 6.07 13.51 -2.79
C ALA A 69 6.77 13.63 -1.42
N PRO A 70 6.82 14.81 -0.76
CA PRO A 70 7.23 14.94 0.62
C PRO A 70 6.47 14.06 1.60
N MET A 71 5.14 13.98 1.50
CA MET A 71 4.32 13.10 2.35
C MET A 71 4.71 11.63 2.19
N LEU A 72 4.82 11.12 0.95
CA LEU A 72 5.23 9.75 0.65
C LEU A 72 6.62 9.44 1.21
N LYS A 73 7.55 10.39 1.16
CA LYS A 73 8.88 10.27 1.76
C LYS A 73 8.80 10.20 3.29
N THR A 74 7.97 11.04 3.91
CA THR A 74 7.75 11.03 5.36
C THR A 74 7.17 9.71 5.81
N ILE A 75 6.05 9.27 5.25
CA ILE A 75 5.42 8.02 5.67
C ILE A 75 6.34 6.82 5.41
N SER A 76 7.11 6.82 4.31
CA SER A 76 8.08 5.76 4.03
C SER A 76 9.19 5.71 5.08
N LYS A 77 9.68 6.86 5.54
CA LYS A 77 10.65 6.96 6.63
C LYS A 77 10.03 6.51 7.95
N ALA A 78 8.79 6.91 8.24
CA ALA A 78 8.08 6.48 9.45
C ALA A 78 7.91 4.96 9.48
N PHE A 79 7.44 4.35 8.38
CA PHE A 79 7.33 2.90 8.26
C PHE A 79 8.68 2.20 8.46
N HIS A 80 9.75 2.74 7.88
CA HIS A 80 11.10 2.22 8.07
C HIS A 80 11.52 2.26 9.54
N LEU A 81 11.26 3.36 10.26
CA LEU A 81 11.56 3.47 11.68
C LEU A 81 10.71 2.49 12.50
N THR A 82 9.43 2.32 12.18
CA THR A 82 8.55 1.33 12.82
C THR A 82 9.10 -0.09 12.68
N THR A 83 9.58 -0.46 11.50
CA THR A 83 9.97 -1.83 11.13
C THR A 83 11.48 -2.08 11.13
N SER A 84 12.27 -1.26 11.84
CA SER A 84 13.72 -1.43 11.93
C SER A 84 14.32 -0.99 13.28
N GLY A 85 15.63 -1.19 13.43
CA GLY A 85 16.38 -0.80 14.62
C GLY A 85 16.29 -1.80 15.78
N ARG A 86 16.82 -1.41 16.95
CA ARG A 86 16.88 -2.28 18.13
C ARG A 86 15.49 -2.62 18.68
N ALA A 87 14.60 -1.63 18.71
CA ALA A 87 13.23 -1.83 19.19
C ALA A 87 12.42 -2.74 18.27
N TRP A 88 12.65 -2.74 16.95
CA TRP A 88 12.08 -3.75 16.06
C TRP A 88 12.51 -5.17 16.42
N LYS A 89 13.77 -5.37 16.86
CA LYS A 89 14.20 -6.68 17.36
C LYS A 89 13.47 -7.08 18.64
N LYS A 90 13.05 -6.10 19.46
CA LYS A 90 12.22 -6.31 20.65
C LYS A 90 10.75 -6.62 20.35
N VAL A 91 10.32 -6.62 19.08
CA VAL A 91 8.99 -7.17 18.74
C VAL A 91 8.88 -8.63 19.21
N GLN A 92 10.02 -9.32 19.28
CA GLN A 92 10.19 -10.65 19.85
C GLN A 92 9.95 -10.73 21.37
N ASP A 93 9.76 -9.61 22.06
CA ASP A 93 9.53 -9.56 23.50
C ASP A 93 8.17 -8.92 23.84
N VAL A 94 7.32 -8.67 22.83
CA VAL A 94 5.99 -8.07 23.00
C VAL A 94 5.12 -9.03 23.85
N VAL A 95 4.68 -8.55 25.02
CA VAL A 95 3.91 -9.31 26.04
C VAL A 95 4.62 -10.54 26.61
N GLY A 96 5.96 -10.57 26.64
CA GLY A 96 6.70 -11.75 27.11
C GLY A 96 6.52 -13.01 26.25
N ALA A 97 5.82 -12.87 25.11
CA ALA A 97 5.63 -13.89 24.10
C ALA A 97 6.53 -13.57 22.91
N ARG A 98 7.21 -14.59 22.39
CA ARG A 98 8.13 -14.39 21.28
C ARG A 98 7.38 -14.24 19.96
N ILE A 99 7.13 -13.00 19.52
CA ILE A 99 6.57 -12.69 18.19
C ILE A 99 7.73 -12.51 17.20
N VAL A 100 7.92 -13.47 16.29
CA VAL A 100 8.95 -13.34 15.25
C VAL A 100 8.31 -12.94 13.92
N VAL A 101 8.54 -11.68 13.53
CA VAL A 101 8.21 -11.22 12.18
C VAL A 101 9.22 -11.80 11.20
N VAL A 102 8.79 -12.76 10.39
CA VAL A 102 9.55 -13.40 9.31
C VAL A 102 9.87 -12.38 8.22
N GLY A 103 8.91 -11.51 7.90
CA GLY A 103 9.07 -10.44 6.93
C GLY A 103 7.75 -9.69 6.72
N TRP A 104 7.77 -8.72 5.82
CA TRP A 104 6.58 -7.96 5.46
C TRP A 104 6.59 -7.57 3.98
N VAL A 105 5.39 -7.32 3.46
CA VAL A 105 5.17 -6.66 2.17
C VAL A 105 4.18 -5.53 2.39
N ARG A 106 4.42 -4.38 1.75
CA ARG A 106 3.54 -3.23 1.83
C ARG A 106 3.23 -2.63 0.48
N SER A 107 2.09 -1.95 0.40
CA SER A 107 1.66 -1.12 -0.70
C SER A 107 1.13 0.21 -0.16
N ALA A 108 1.25 1.26 -0.96
CA ALA A 108 0.59 2.54 -0.66
C ALA A 108 -0.85 2.52 -1.17
N GLU A 109 -1.75 3.13 -0.41
CA GLU A 109 -3.03 3.59 -0.92
C GLU A 109 -2.98 5.12 -0.89
N ILE A 110 -3.27 5.75 -2.03
CA ILE A 110 -3.19 7.20 -2.19
C ILE A 110 -4.56 7.70 -2.63
N THR A 111 -5.21 8.47 -1.76
CA THR A 111 -6.48 9.14 -2.05
C THR A 111 -6.33 10.64 -1.91
N VAL A 112 -7.30 11.41 -2.39
CA VAL A 112 -7.35 12.87 -2.20
C VAL A 112 -8.71 13.26 -1.66
N GLY A 113 -8.72 13.98 -0.55
CA GLY A 113 -9.92 14.48 0.11
C GLY A 113 -10.05 15.99 0.00
N GLU A 114 -10.98 16.54 0.77
CA GLU A 114 -11.18 17.99 0.92
C GLU A 114 -9.89 18.70 1.39
N TYR A 115 -9.10 18.03 2.23
CA TYR A 115 -7.90 18.57 2.85
C TYR A 115 -6.59 18.10 2.18
N GLY A 116 -6.67 17.64 0.92
CA GLY A 116 -5.50 17.24 0.15
C GLY A 116 -5.23 15.73 0.17
N TRP A 117 -3.96 15.36 -0.05
CA TRP A 117 -3.56 13.96 -0.25
C TRP A 117 -3.64 13.15 1.03
N HIS A 118 -4.29 11.99 0.99
CA HIS A 118 -4.36 11.00 2.07
C HIS A 118 -3.65 9.70 1.69
N PRO A 119 -2.30 9.66 1.81
CA PRO A 119 -1.54 8.44 1.62
C PRO A 119 -1.44 7.63 2.93
N HIS A 120 -1.72 6.33 2.85
CA HIS A 120 -1.46 5.37 3.92
C HIS A 120 -0.79 4.12 3.37
N PHE A 121 -0.22 3.29 4.27
CA PHE A 121 0.30 1.98 3.89
C PHE A 121 -0.59 0.87 4.40
N HIS A 122 -0.84 -0.09 3.52
CA HIS A 122 -1.23 -1.44 3.91
C HIS A 122 0.02 -2.31 3.93
N ALA A 123 0.25 -3.03 5.01
CA ALA A 123 1.38 -3.95 5.15
C ALA A 123 0.92 -5.29 5.71
N LEU A 124 1.29 -6.38 5.04
CA LEU A 124 1.20 -7.71 5.63
C LEU A 124 2.46 -8.01 6.39
N PHE A 125 2.31 -8.45 7.63
CA PHE A 125 3.39 -9.00 8.43
C PHE A 125 3.21 -10.51 8.54
N PHE A 126 4.27 -11.23 8.19
CA PHE A 126 4.32 -12.69 8.23
C PHE A 126 4.96 -13.10 9.54
N ILE A 127 4.18 -13.75 10.41
CA ILE A 127 4.57 -14.15 11.76
C ILE A 127 4.82 -15.65 11.80
N ASP A 128 5.83 -16.11 12.52
CA ASP A 128 6.20 -17.52 12.56
C ASP A 128 5.17 -18.46 13.22
N ARG A 129 4.14 -17.91 13.85
CA ARG A 129 3.03 -18.63 14.46
C ARG A 129 1.74 -17.80 14.45
N ILE A 130 0.63 -18.47 14.69
CA ILE A 130 -0.68 -17.87 14.97
C ILE A 130 -0.60 -17.00 16.24
N LEU A 131 -1.10 -15.77 16.15
CA LEU A 131 -1.22 -14.85 17.27
C LEU A 131 -2.59 -14.94 17.94
N THR A 132 -2.64 -14.72 19.25
CA THR A 132 -3.90 -14.48 19.97
C THR A 132 -4.38 -13.04 19.76
N GLU A 133 -5.63 -12.74 20.13
CA GLU A 133 -6.15 -11.35 20.10
C GLU A 133 -5.29 -10.41 20.94
N ASP A 134 -4.97 -10.78 22.18
CA ASP A 134 -4.11 -9.99 23.08
C ASP A 134 -2.73 -9.70 22.47
N GLU A 135 -2.17 -10.66 21.72
CA GLU A 135 -0.88 -10.48 21.04
C GLU A 135 -0.98 -9.55 19.83
N ILE A 136 -2.13 -9.53 19.15
CA ILE A 136 -2.41 -8.58 18.07
C ILE A 136 -2.61 -7.18 18.62
N GLU A 137 -3.37 -7.01 19.70
CA GLU A 137 -3.53 -5.72 20.36
C GLU A 137 -2.18 -5.16 20.82
N ALA A 138 -1.31 -6.01 21.36
CA ALA A 138 0.02 -5.60 21.77
C ALA A 138 0.94 -5.27 20.58
N LEU A 139 0.83 -6.01 19.48
CA LEU A 139 1.53 -5.72 18.23
C LEU A 139 1.05 -4.39 17.61
N GLU A 140 -0.26 -4.13 17.64
CA GLU A 140 -0.87 -2.87 17.24
C GLU A 140 -0.34 -1.73 18.07
N GLN A 141 -0.37 -1.85 19.40
CA GLN A 141 0.14 -0.84 20.32
C GLN A 141 1.63 -0.55 20.04
N PHE A 142 2.44 -1.59 19.85
CA PHE A 142 3.86 -1.46 19.48
C PHE A 142 4.03 -0.68 18.17
N PHE A 143 3.24 -1.00 17.14
CA PHE A 143 3.30 -0.29 15.87
C PHE A 143 2.80 1.14 15.97
N TYR A 144 1.70 1.37 16.69
CA TYR A 144 1.09 2.66 16.92
C TYR A 144 2.07 3.64 17.56
N GLU A 145 2.74 3.24 18.64
CA GLU A 145 3.71 4.10 19.33
C GLU A 145 4.82 4.54 18.38
N ARG A 146 5.45 3.59 17.69
CA ARG A 146 6.59 3.87 16.81
C ARG A 146 6.22 4.69 15.60
N TRP A 147 5.09 4.35 14.98
CA TRP A 147 4.56 5.11 13.85
C TRP A 147 4.27 6.54 14.27
N SER A 148 3.53 6.71 15.37
CA SER A 148 3.11 8.01 15.87
C SER A 148 4.29 8.89 16.26
N ASP A 149 5.30 8.34 16.93
CA ASP A 149 6.53 9.06 17.27
C ASP A 149 7.28 9.52 16.01
N ALA A 150 7.34 8.68 14.97
CA ALA A 150 7.99 9.03 13.73
C ALA A 150 7.22 10.08 12.92
N ILE A 151 5.89 10.05 12.96
CA ILE A 151 5.01 11.06 12.34
C ILE A 151 5.15 12.41 13.07
N GLU A 152 5.12 12.40 14.40
CA GLU A 152 5.29 13.59 15.23
C GLU A 152 6.68 14.22 15.05
N ALA A 153 7.73 13.39 15.03
CA ALA A 153 9.10 13.85 14.75
C ALA A 153 9.28 14.41 13.33
N ALA A 154 8.41 14.05 12.39
CA ALA A 154 8.39 14.64 11.05
C ALA A 154 7.62 15.97 10.99
N GLY A 155 7.03 16.40 12.11
CA GLY A 155 6.30 17.66 12.25
C GLY A 155 4.81 17.57 11.90
N TYR A 156 4.26 16.37 11.80
CA TYR A 156 2.81 16.14 11.65
C TYR A 156 2.17 15.94 13.02
N ARG A 157 0.86 16.08 13.10
CA ARG A 157 0.12 15.75 14.32
C ARG A 157 0.23 14.26 14.62
N ARG A 158 0.36 13.93 15.90
CA ARG A 158 0.30 12.55 16.38
C ARG A 158 -1.02 11.89 15.94
N PRO A 159 -1.00 10.74 15.24
CA PRO A 159 -2.20 10.03 14.86
C PRO A 159 -3.04 9.59 16.06
N SER A 160 -4.36 9.54 15.91
CA SER A 160 -5.24 8.98 16.94
C SER A 160 -5.04 7.47 17.06
N ARG A 161 -5.34 6.91 18.23
CA ARG A 161 -5.32 5.46 18.46
C ARG A 161 -6.24 4.71 17.50
N GLU A 162 -7.43 5.24 17.28
CA GLU A 162 -8.47 4.60 16.45
C GLU A 162 -8.15 4.57 14.95
N HIS A 163 -7.38 5.54 14.44
CA HIS A 163 -7.21 5.72 12.98
C HIS A 163 -5.76 5.78 12.52
N GLY A 164 -4.80 5.85 13.44
CA GLY A 164 -3.39 5.96 13.11
C GLY A 164 -2.76 4.65 12.66
N VAL A 165 -2.90 3.62 13.48
CA VAL A 165 -2.48 2.27 13.15
C VAL A 165 -3.59 1.31 13.56
N VAL A 166 -3.99 0.45 12.65
CA VAL A 166 -4.93 -0.65 12.91
C VAL A 166 -4.29 -1.93 12.45
N VAL A 167 -4.22 -2.93 13.33
CA VAL A 167 -3.78 -4.29 13.00
C VAL A 167 -4.98 -5.20 13.08
N SER A 168 -5.21 -5.95 12.01
CA SER A 168 -6.23 -6.98 11.98
C SER A 168 -5.66 -8.32 11.57
N HIS A 169 -6.36 -9.36 12.00
CA HIS A 169 -6.10 -10.72 11.57
C HIS A 169 -6.09 -10.88 10.06
N GLY A 170 -5.44 -11.96 9.68
CA GLY A 170 -5.59 -12.71 8.44
C GLY A 170 -6.99 -12.74 7.86
N GLU A 171 -7.46 -11.76 7.07
CA GLU A 171 -8.59 -12.03 6.18
C GLU A 171 -8.21 -13.15 5.18
N SER A 172 -9.18 -13.59 4.37
CA SER A 172 -8.91 -14.47 3.25
C SER A 172 -7.73 -13.94 2.44
N ALA A 173 -6.90 -14.83 1.89
CA ALA A 173 -5.75 -14.38 1.09
C ALA A 173 -6.19 -13.47 -0.08
N GLY A 174 -7.41 -13.69 -0.61
CA GLY A 174 -8.03 -12.85 -1.63
C GLY A 174 -8.29 -11.41 -1.17
N SER A 175 -8.68 -11.21 0.08
CA SER A 175 -8.85 -9.87 0.66
C SER A 175 -7.54 -9.09 0.73
N TYR A 176 -6.45 -9.76 1.09
CA TYR A 176 -5.12 -9.15 1.14
C TYR A 176 -4.56 -8.79 -0.23
N VAL A 177 -4.73 -9.70 -1.17
CA VAL A 177 -4.48 -9.41 -2.58
C VAL A 177 -5.24 -8.18 -3.03
N ALA A 178 -6.54 -8.11 -2.71
CA ALA A 178 -7.36 -6.98 -3.08
C ALA A 178 -6.88 -5.68 -2.41
N LEU A 179 -6.42 -5.70 -1.16
CA LEU A 179 -5.94 -4.50 -0.46
C LEU A 179 -4.58 -4.00 -0.97
N LEU A 180 -3.61 -4.89 -1.17
CA LEU A 180 -2.24 -4.49 -1.55
C LEU A 180 -2.05 -4.27 -3.03
N SER A 181 -2.81 -5.02 -3.85
CA SER A 181 -2.77 -4.90 -5.32
C SER A 181 -3.76 -3.85 -5.81
N LYS A 182 -4.62 -3.28 -4.95
CA LYS A 182 -5.45 -2.13 -5.30
C LYS A 182 -4.60 -0.88 -5.44
N GLN A 183 -4.16 -0.63 -6.67
CA GLN A 183 -4.71 0.56 -7.30
C GLN A 183 -6.03 0.16 -7.91
N ASN A 184 -7.12 0.32 -7.16
CA ASN A 184 -8.55 0.35 -7.49
C ASN A 184 -9.16 -0.22 -8.81
N LEU A 185 -8.45 -0.80 -9.77
CA LEU A 185 -8.99 -1.16 -11.08
C LEU A 185 -9.99 -2.32 -11.04
N ALA A 186 -9.72 -3.42 -10.36
CA ALA A 186 -10.66 -4.56 -10.44
C ALA A 186 -12.04 -4.27 -9.80
N LEU A 187 -12.11 -3.38 -8.81
CA LEU A 187 -13.38 -2.99 -8.19
C LEU A 187 -13.93 -1.67 -8.74
N GLU A 188 -13.10 -0.71 -9.18
CA GLU A 188 -13.60 0.52 -9.79
C GLU A 188 -13.88 0.37 -11.28
N THR A 189 -13.29 -0.55 -12.03
CA THR A 189 -13.73 -0.79 -13.42
C THR A 189 -15.12 -1.43 -13.45
N VAL A 190 -15.48 -2.22 -12.42
CA VAL A 190 -16.82 -2.82 -12.26
C VAL A 190 -17.78 -1.90 -11.47
N SER A 191 -17.28 -0.97 -10.67
CA SER A 191 -18.08 -0.06 -9.81
C SER A 191 -17.78 1.42 -10.00
N SER A 192 -17.24 1.84 -11.15
CA SER A 192 -16.86 3.23 -11.49
C SER A 192 -18.06 4.17 -11.47
N GLY A 193 -19.27 3.63 -11.55
CA GLY A 193 -20.52 4.38 -11.38
C GLY A 193 -21.09 4.39 -9.96
N THR A 194 -20.57 3.62 -9.01
CA THR A 194 -21.28 3.31 -7.74
C THR A 194 -20.48 3.44 -6.46
N LYS A 195 -19.14 3.54 -6.49
CA LYS A 195 -18.36 3.76 -5.25
C LYS A 195 -17.86 5.20 -5.15
N GLN A 196 -18.74 6.07 -4.67
CA GLN A 196 -18.30 7.27 -3.98
C GLN A 196 -17.46 6.85 -2.76
N GLY A 197 -16.23 7.35 -2.64
CA GLY A 197 -15.41 7.09 -1.46
C GLY A 197 -16.12 7.53 -0.19
N ARG A 198 -15.85 6.86 0.94
CA ARG A 198 -16.39 7.29 2.24
C ARG A 198 -15.87 8.71 2.53
N LYS A 199 -16.77 9.63 2.92
CA LYS A 199 -16.47 11.04 3.28
C LYS A 199 -15.71 11.84 2.20
N ASN A 200 -16.27 11.99 1.00
CA ASN A 200 -15.74 12.88 -0.06
C ASN A 200 -14.30 12.61 -0.54
N ASN A 201 -13.66 11.50 -0.13
CA ASN A 201 -12.33 11.12 -0.62
C ASN A 201 -12.43 10.47 -1.99
N ARG A 202 -11.55 10.87 -2.91
CA ARG A 202 -11.46 10.36 -4.27
C ARG A 202 -10.21 9.49 -4.43
N SER A 203 -10.37 8.35 -5.07
CA SER A 203 -9.22 7.59 -5.56
C SER A 203 -8.56 8.31 -6.73
N THR A 204 -7.35 7.88 -7.11
CA THR A 204 -6.63 8.45 -8.24
C THR A 204 -7.32 8.18 -9.58
N LEU A 205 -8.00 7.05 -9.71
CA LEU A 205 -8.84 6.71 -10.87
C LEU A 205 -10.12 7.54 -10.90
N GLN A 206 -10.81 7.71 -9.77
CA GLN A 206 -11.96 8.63 -9.67
C GLN A 206 -11.53 10.05 -10.02
N LEU A 207 -10.36 10.50 -9.58
CA LEU A 207 -9.79 11.80 -9.92
C LEU A 207 -9.54 11.95 -11.42
N GLN A 208 -9.00 10.91 -12.08
CA GLN A 208 -8.81 10.89 -13.54
C GLN A 208 -10.14 10.92 -14.30
N TYR A 209 -11.14 10.15 -13.84
CA TYR A 209 -12.48 10.14 -14.42
C TYR A 209 -13.18 11.49 -14.26
N ASP A 210 -13.15 12.06 -13.05
CA ASP A 210 -13.67 13.38 -12.73
C ASP A 210 -13.07 14.46 -13.64
N TRP A 211 -11.75 14.43 -13.86
CA TRP A 211 -11.10 15.35 -14.79
C TRP A 211 -11.56 15.12 -16.23
N MET A 212 -11.73 13.87 -16.66
CA MET A 212 -12.23 13.54 -18.01
C MET A 212 -13.62 14.12 -18.26
N VAL A 213 -14.52 14.03 -17.27
CA VAL A 213 -15.91 14.48 -17.36
C VAL A 213 -16.04 15.99 -17.17
N HIS A 214 -15.40 16.54 -16.13
CA HIS A 214 -15.64 17.92 -15.69
C HIS A 214 -14.55 18.92 -16.09
N ARG A 215 -13.38 18.45 -16.54
CA ARG A 215 -12.27 19.29 -17.01
C ARG A 215 -11.80 20.36 -16.01
N ARG A 216 -11.93 20.12 -14.70
CA ARG A 216 -11.48 21.06 -13.65
C ARG A 216 -9.95 21.14 -13.62
N ASP A 217 -9.40 22.35 -13.63
CA ASP A 217 -7.95 22.57 -13.57
C ASP A 217 -7.32 22.02 -12.29
N LEU A 218 -8.05 22.08 -11.17
CA LEU A 218 -7.58 21.50 -9.90
C LEU A 218 -7.32 19.99 -10.02
N ASP A 219 -8.22 19.24 -10.68
CA ASP A 219 -8.04 17.79 -10.86
C ASP A 219 -6.83 17.52 -11.77
N LYS A 220 -6.61 18.36 -12.79
CA LYS A 220 -5.44 18.26 -13.66
C LYS A 220 -4.13 18.43 -12.89
N GLU A 221 -4.05 19.42 -12.00
CA GLU A 221 -2.85 19.67 -11.19
C GLU A 221 -2.60 18.56 -10.17
N LEU A 222 -3.65 18.03 -9.53
CA LEU A 222 -3.54 16.86 -8.65
C LEU A 222 -3.08 15.60 -9.41
N ILE A 223 -3.59 15.36 -10.62
CA ILE A 223 -3.14 14.23 -11.45
C ILE A 223 -1.65 14.39 -11.80
N LYS A 224 -1.20 15.58 -12.19
CA LYS A 224 0.22 15.84 -12.47
C LYS A 224 1.09 15.61 -11.24
N GLU A 225 0.68 16.13 -10.10
CA GLU A 225 1.40 15.95 -8.84
C GLU A 225 1.52 14.47 -8.48
N TYR A 226 0.43 13.71 -8.60
CA TYR A 226 0.41 12.27 -8.40
C TYR A 226 1.38 11.53 -9.31
N GLN A 227 1.35 11.81 -10.62
CA GLN A 227 2.23 11.17 -11.58
C GLN A 227 3.71 11.48 -11.32
N LEU A 228 4.02 12.70 -10.90
CA LEU A 228 5.40 13.09 -10.55
C LEU A 228 5.86 12.43 -9.24
N ALA A 229 5.00 12.41 -8.22
CA ALA A 229 5.32 11.87 -6.90
C ALA A 229 5.48 10.34 -6.88
N THR A 230 4.75 9.64 -7.76
CA THR A 230 4.76 8.18 -7.87
C THR A 230 5.70 7.66 -8.96
N HIS A 231 6.41 8.54 -9.66
CA HIS A 231 7.36 8.15 -10.68
C HIS A 231 8.46 7.24 -10.09
N ARG A 232 8.62 6.04 -10.68
CA ARG A 232 9.53 4.96 -10.22
C ARG A 232 9.23 4.42 -8.83
N MET A 233 8.06 4.69 -8.27
CA MET A 233 7.61 4.06 -7.04
C MET A 233 7.18 2.62 -7.34
N ASN A 234 7.70 1.65 -6.58
CA ASN A 234 7.24 0.27 -6.67
C ASN A 234 5.80 0.16 -6.14
N GLN A 235 4.97 -0.67 -6.75
CA GLN A 235 3.65 -0.98 -6.19
C GLN A 235 3.80 -1.74 -4.86
N LEU A 236 4.60 -2.80 -4.85
CA LEU A 236 4.93 -3.56 -3.65
C LEU A 236 6.35 -3.27 -3.19
N THR A 237 6.51 -3.02 -1.89
CA THR A 237 7.81 -2.99 -1.23
C THR A 237 7.90 -4.13 -0.23
N TRP A 238 8.93 -4.94 -0.36
CA TRP A 238 9.20 -6.10 0.50
C TRP A 238 10.29 -5.77 1.52
N SER A 239 10.21 -6.40 2.70
CA SER A 239 11.35 -6.46 3.62
C SER A 239 12.57 -7.07 2.92
N ARG A 240 13.77 -6.71 3.39
CA ARG A 240 15.05 -7.07 2.75
C ARG A 240 15.96 -7.87 3.69
N GLY A 241 17.05 -8.40 3.15
CA GLY A 241 18.07 -9.12 3.91
C GLY A 241 17.53 -10.45 4.43
N LYS A 242 17.75 -10.75 5.72
CA LYS A 242 17.27 -11.99 6.35
C LYS A 242 15.74 -12.11 6.41
N ASN A 243 15.03 -11.00 6.25
CA ASN A 243 13.57 -10.94 6.27
C ASN A 243 12.98 -10.86 4.84
N ASP A 244 13.78 -11.10 3.80
CA ASP A 244 13.31 -11.05 2.40
C ASP A 244 12.42 -12.26 2.07
N LEU A 245 11.12 -12.02 2.02
CA LEU A 245 10.11 -13.05 1.75
C LEU A 245 10.23 -13.60 0.33
N ARG A 246 10.62 -12.77 -0.65
CA ARG A 246 10.76 -13.23 -2.04
C ARG A 246 11.89 -14.25 -2.15
N LYS A 247 13.01 -14.02 -1.45
CA LYS A 247 14.10 -15.01 -1.37
C LYS A 247 13.68 -16.26 -0.62
N LYS A 248 12.99 -16.12 0.52
CA LYS A 248 12.55 -17.26 1.34
C LYS A 248 11.60 -18.19 0.59
N TYR A 249 10.66 -17.63 -0.18
CA TYR A 249 9.64 -18.38 -0.92
C TYR A 249 9.97 -18.54 -2.41
N GLN A 250 11.19 -18.19 -2.82
CA GLN A 250 11.68 -18.33 -4.20
C GLN A 250 10.78 -17.64 -5.25
N ILE A 251 10.24 -16.48 -4.90
CA ILE A 251 9.45 -15.65 -5.82
C ILE A 251 10.40 -14.97 -6.79
N ALA A 252 10.22 -15.24 -8.08
CA ALA A 252 11.02 -14.63 -9.14
C ALA A 252 10.82 -13.10 -9.15
N GLU A 253 11.90 -12.36 -9.33
CA GLU A 253 11.80 -10.92 -9.56
C GLU A 253 11.39 -10.68 -11.02
N GLN A 254 10.30 -9.95 -11.21
CA GLN A 254 9.78 -9.58 -12.52
C GLN A 254 9.71 -8.05 -12.60
N LEU A 255 10.30 -7.47 -13.64
CA LEU A 255 10.23 -6.03 -13.86
C LEU A 255 8.83 -5.65 -14.34
N ASP A 256 8.28 -4.58 -13.77
CA ASP A 256 6.96 -4.05 -14.14
C ASP A 256 6.86 -3.75 -15.65
N PHE A 257 7.95 -3.28 -16.26
CA PHE A 257 8.00 -3.04 -17.70
C PHE A 257 7.84 -4.33 -18.50
N ASP A 258 8.60 -5.39 -18.16
CA ASP A 258 8.55 -6.66 -18.89
C ASP A 258 7.16 -7.31 -18.77
N LEU A 259 6.54 -7.22 -17.59
CA LEU A 259 5.19 -7.76 -17.33
C LEU A 259 4.14 -7.19 -18.29
N VAL A 260 4.20 -5.88 -18.57
CA VAL A 260 3.18 -5.22 -19.40
C VAL A 260 3.50 -5.28 -20.89
N GLN A 261 4.71 -5.69 -21.28
CA GLN A 261 5.06 -5.90 -22.69
C GLN A 261 4.75 -7.33 -23.18
N ASP A 262 4.50 -8.29 -22.28
CA ASP A 262 4.25 -9.68 -22.66
C ASP A 262 2.90 -9.81 -23.41
N PRO A 263 2.90 -10.18 -24.70
CA PRO A 263 1.67 -10.31 -25.49
C PRO A 263 0.73 -11.42 -25.02
N THR A 264 1.21 -12.35 -24.18
CA THR A 264 0.44 -13.53 -23.76
C THR A 264 -0.57 -13.25 -22.63
N GLU A 265 -0.44 -12.13 -21.91
CA GLU A 265 -1.43 -11.70 -20.90
C GLU A 265 -2.43 -10.65 -21.44
N ASN A 266 -2.27 -10.17 -22.68
CA ASN A 266 -3.16 -9.20 -23.34
C ASN A 266 -4.42 -9.82 -23.99
N ILE A 267 -4.82 -11.03 -23.56
CA ILE A 267 -5.92 -11.82 -24.15
C ILE A 267 -7.17 -11.90 -23.25
N GLY A 268 -7.37 -10.88 -22.41
CA GLY A 268 -8.56 -10.74 -21.53
C GLY A 268 -9.60 -9.81 -22.13
#